data_AF-A0A5B7HCN0-F1
#
_entry.id   AF-A0A5B7HCN0-F1
#
_cell.length_a   1.000
_cell.length_b   1.000
_cell.length_c   1.000
_cell.angle_alpha   90.00
_cell.angle_beta   90.00
_cell.angle_gamma   90.00
#
_symmetry.space_group_name_H-M   'P 1'
#
loop_
_entity.id
_entity.type
_entity.pdbx_description
1 polymer ?
#
loop_
_entity_poly.entity_id
_entity_poly.type
_entity_poly.pdbx_seq_one_letter_code
_entity_poly.pdbx_strand_id
1 'polypeptide(L)'
;MSEVPNRWIAAFTWADNRHALPLFTSLLNTVCGYNPTGLGVPYNHLLFSDYREPLVEVALQILITTLDHDITSTSPPNQEEPTMPSNLFINYLSRIHREEDFSFVLRGFTRLLNNPLQQTYLPHSTKKVNFHQELLVFFWKFCDYNKASGDKFLFYVLKSSDVLDILVPILYHLNDARADQCECPVALLREWCGGGNCYP
;
A
#
# COMPACT_ATOMS: atom_id res chain seq x y z
N MET A 1 22.39 -15.61 7.72
CA MET A 1 22.45 -15.86 6.26
C MET A 1 22.19 -14.54 5.60
N SER A 2 23.17 -13.99 4.87
CA SER A 2 22.97 -12.79 4.06
C SER A 2 21.93 -13.11 2.99
N GLU A 3 20.71 -12.60 3.12
CA GLU A 3 19.69 -12.76 2.09
C GLU A 3 20.21 -12.18 0.78
N VAL A 4 20.35 -13.03 -0.22
CA VAL A 4 20.72 -12.59 -1.56
C VAL A 4 19.53 -11.81 -2.09
N PRO A 5 19.67 -10.51 -2.39
CA PRO A 5 18.57 -9.70 -2.90
C PRO A 5 18.03 -10.30 -4.20
N ASN A 6 16.71 -10.34 -4.35
CA ASN A 6 16.08 -10.93 -5.52
C ASN A 6 16.50 -10.15 -6.79
N ARG A 7 17.31 -10.80 -7.62
CA ARG A 7 17.93 -10.20 -8.82
C ARG A 7 16.90 -9.67 -9.82
N TRP A 8 15.71 -10.26 -9.87
CA TRP A 8 14.62 -9.81 -10.74
C TRP A 8 14.01 -8.50 -10.27
N ILE A 9 13.83 -8.35 -8.95
CA ILE A 9 13.31 -7.11 -8.37
C ILE A 9 14.34 -5.99 -8.56
N ALA A 10 15.62 -6.29 -8.31
CA ALA A 10 16.71 -5.34 -8.55
C ALA A 10 16.80 -4.91 -10.03
N ALA A 11 16.64 -5.85 -10.98
CA ALA A 11 16.61 -5.52 -12.41
C ALA A 11 15.38 -4.67 -12.78
N PHE A 12 14.22 -4.96 -12.18
CA PHE A 12 12.98 -4.23 -12.43
C PHE A 12 13.04 -2.78 -11.93
N THR A 13 13.64 -2.56 -10.75
CA THR A 13 13.75 -1.24 -10.11
C THR A 13 15.07 -0.52 -10.37
N TRP A 14 15.92 -1.04 -11.26
CA TRP A 14 17.25 -0.50 -11.56
C TRP A 14 17.20 0.90 -12.18
N ALA A 15 18.17 1.74 -11.80
CA ALA A 15 18.44 3.08 -12.36
C ALA A 15 18.52 3.20 -13.90
N ASP A 16 18.85 2.13 -14.64
CA ASP A 16 19.04 2.15 -16.11
C ASP A 16 17.76 1.73 -16.86
N ASN A 17 16.70 1.38 -16.12
CA ASN A 17 15.43 1.04 -16.72
C ASN A 17 14.66 2.31 -17.16
N ARG A 18 14.76 2.64 -18.45
CA ARG A 18 14.02 3.76 -19.06
C ARG A 18 12.49 3.70 -18.91
N HIS A 19 11.93 2.53 -18.61
CA HIS A 19 10.49 2.31 -18.43
C HIS A 19 10.07 2.27 -16.96
N ALA A 20 10.99 2.45 -16.01
CA ALA A 20 10.69 2.38 -14.57
C ALA A 20 9.59 3.35 -14.14
N LEU A 21 9.64 4.60 -14.58
CA LEU A 21 8.63 5.61 -14.22
C LEU A 21 7.23 5.29 -14.80
N PRO A 22 7.08 4.98 -16.11
CA PRO A 22 5.79 4.51 -16.65
C PRO A 22 5.25 3.27 -15.94
N LEU A 23 6.12 2.31 -15.59
CA LEU A 23 5.70 1.10 -14.89
C LEU A 23 5.19 1.42 -13.48
N PHE A 24 5.95 2.19 -12.70
CA PHE A 24 5.56 2.64 -11.36
C PHE A 24 4.22 3.39 -11.38
N THR A 25 4.09 4.37 -12.28
CA THR A 25 2.85 5.16 -12.39
C THR A 25 1.68 4.31 -12.87
N SER A 26 1.89 3.33 -13.77
CA SER A 26 0.83 2.41 -14.19
C SER A 26 0.33 1.50 -13.06
N LEU A 27 1.24 1.00 -12.21
CA LEU A 27 0.89 0.18 -11.04
C LEU A 27 0.09 1.02 -10.04
N LEU A 28 0.58 2.21 -9.70
CA LEU A 28 -0.09 3.13 -8.77
C LEU A 28 -1.49 3.53 -9.28
N ASN A 29 -1.60 3.87 -10.56
CA ASN A 29 -2.88 4.25 -11.17
C ASN A 29 -3.86 3.08 -11.27
N THR A 30 -3.37 1.86 -11.47
CA THR A 30 -4.22 0.66 -11.49
C THR A 30 -4.84 0.43 -10.13
N VAL A 31 -4.06 0.54 -9.05
CA VAL A 31 -4.53 0.39 -7.67
C VAL A 31 -5.45 1.55 -7.26
N CYS A 32 -4.97 2.79 -7.29
CA CYS A 32 -5.73 3.95 -6.84
C CYS A 32 -6.92 4.29 -7.76
N GLY A 33 -6.89 3.85 -9.02
CA GLY A 33 -7.97 4.03 -9.99
C GLY A 33 -9.06 2.95 -9.96
N TYR A 34 -8.88 1.86 -9.20
CA TYR A 34 -9.84 0.76 -9.14
C TYR A 34 -11.10 1.11 -8.35
N ASN A 35 -12.27 1.00 -8.99
CA ASN A 35 -13.57 1.21 -8.36
C ASN A 35 -14.35 -0.11 -8.23
N PRO A 36 -14.45 -0.71 -7.03
CA PRO A 36 -15.16 -1.97 -6.81
C PRO A 36 -16.69 -1.86 -6.99
N THR A 37 -17.24 -0.65 -6.93
CA THR A 37 -18.69 -0.42 -7.12
C THR A 37 -19.09 -0.32 -8.59
N GLY A 38 -18.14 -0.08 -9.50
CA GLY A 38 -18.38 0.05 -10.94
C GLY A 38 -19.46 1.10 -11.26
N LEU A 39 -20.62 0.63 -11.73
CA LEU A 39 -21.80 1.44 -12.08
C LEU A 39 -22.64 1.88 -10.87
N GLY A 40 -22.29 1.47 -9.65
CA GLY A 40 -23.02 1.82 -8.43
C GLY A 40 -24.38 1.12 -8.30
N VAL A 41 -24.62 0.07 -9.08
CA VAL A 41 -25.87 -0.69 -9.09
C VAL A 41 -25.77 -1.92 -8.17
N PRO A 42 -26.81 -2.23 -7.38
CA PRO A 42 -26.92 -3.48 -6.63
C PRO A 42 -26.60 -4.72 -7.47
N TYR A 43 -25.91 -5.70 -6.89
CA TYR A 43 -25.62 -7.00 -7.52
C TYR A 43 -24.82 -6.94 -8.83
N ASN A 44 -24.19 -5.81 -9.14
CA ASN A 44 -23.36 -5.64 -10.35
C ASN A 44 -22.32 -6.78 -10.52
N HIS A 45 -21.73 -7.23 -9.41
CA HIS A 45 -20.74 -8.30 -9.37
C HIS A 45 -21.30 -9.72 -9.61
N LEU A 46 -22.62 -9.92 -9.51
CA LEU A 46 -23.28 -11.18 -9.88
C LEU A 46 -23.60 -11.21 -11.38
N LEU A 47 -23.88 -10.04 -11.95
CA LEU A 47 -24.26 -9.89 -13.36
C LEU A 47 -23.03 -9.80 -14.27
N PHE A 48 -21.92 -9.27 -13.77
CA PHE A 48 -20.70 -9.06 -14.53
C PHE A 48 -19.47 -9.58 -13.77
N SER A 49 -18.63 -10.33 -14.48
CA SER A 49 -17.35 -10.79 -13.95
C SER A 49 -16.34 -9.65 -13.94
N ASP A 50 -15.87 -9.28 -12.75
CA ASP A 50 -14.83 -8.26 -12.58
C ASP A 50 -13.43 -8.86 -12.77
N TYR A 51 -12.87 -8.70 -13.97
CA TYR A 51 -11.50 -9.12 -14.29
C TYR A 51 -10.43 -8.11 -13.83
N ARG A 52 -10.82 -6.93 -13.37
CA ARG A 52 -9.89 -5.88 -12.92
C ARG A 52 -9.43 -6.15 -11.50
N GLU A 53 -10.27 -6.75 -10.67
CA GLU A 53 -9.91 -7.05 -9.28
C GLU A 53 -8.64 -7.90 -9.14
N PRO A 54 -8.49 -9.04 -9.83
CA PRO A 54 -7.26 -9.84 -9.74
C PRO A 54 -6.03 -9.10 -10.26
N LEU A 55 -6.20 -8.25 -11.28
CA LEU A 55 -5.11 -7.41 -11.80
C LEU A 55 -4.66 -6.38 -10.76
N VAL A 56 -5.59 -5.76 -10.05
CA VAL A 56 -5.32 -4.77 -9.01
C VAL A 56 -4.61 -5.41 -7.82
N GLU A 57 -5.04 -6.59 -7.42
CA GLU A 57 -4.40 -7.36 -6.36
C GLU A 57 -2.94 -7.69 -6.69
N VAL A 58 -2.68 -8.21 -7.89
CA VAL A 58 -1.30 -8.50 -8.34
C VAL A 58 -0.48 -7.21 -8.48
N ALA A 59 -1.05 -6.13 -9.02
CA ALA A 59 -0.37 -4.85 -9.14
C ALA A 59 0.03 -4.28 -7.76
N LEU A 60 -0.86 -4.40 -6.78
CA LEU A 60 -0.63 -4.00 -5.40
C LEU A 60 0.48 -4.83 -4.74
N GLN A 61 0.43 -6.15 -4.90
CA GLN A 61 1.48 -7.05 -4.40
C GLN A 61 2.85 -6.71 -5.01
N ILE A 62 2.93 -6.55 -6.34
CA ILE A 62 4.18 -6.14 -7.02
C ILE A 62 4.67 -4.80 -6.48
N LEU A 63 3.78 -3.82 -6.28
CA LEU A 63 4.16 -2.51 -5.76
C LEU A 63 4.70 -2.62 -4.33
N ILE A 64 4.08 -3.40 -3.46
CA ILE A 64 4.57 -3.64 -2.09
C ILE A 64 5.93 -4.34 -2.12
N THR A 65 6.08 -5.45 -2.85
CA THR A 65 7.33 -6.21 -2.88
C THR A 65 8.48 -5.40 -3.50
N THR A 66 8.21 -4.59 -4.52
CA THR A 66 9.23 -3.73 -5.14
C THR A 66 9.62 -2.55 -4.26
N LEU A 67 8.71 -2.05 -3.42
CA LEU A 67 9.01 -1.01 -2.44
C LEU A 67 9.71 -1.57 -1.21
N ASP A 68 9.39 -2.80 -0.78
CA ASP A 68 10.03 -3.45 0.38
C ASP A 68 11.50 -3.80 0.13
N HIS A 69 11.89 -3.92 -1.14
CA HIS A 69 13.27 -4.16 -1.54
C HIS A 69 14.12 -2.89 -1.42
N ASP A 70 14.44 -2.50 -0.19
CA ASP A 70 15.42 -1.47 0.09
C ASP A 70 16.82 -2.09 0.07
N ILE A 71 17.62 -1.71 -0.93
CA ILE A 71 18.96 -2.26 -1.19
C ILE A 71 20.00 -1.67 -0.19
N THR A 72 19.54 -0.91 0.81
CA THR A 72 20.37 -0.30 1.86
C THR A 72 21.04 -1.31 2.79
N SER A 73 20.57 -2.56 2.86
CA SER A 73 21.18 -3.63 3.67
C SER A 73 22.37 -4.33 3.03
N THR A 74 22.79 -3.94 1.82
CA THR A 74 23.92 -4.57 1.10
C THR A 74 25.17 -3.70 0.96
N SER A 75 25.21 -2.50 1.53
CA SER A 75 26.48 -1.78 1.64
C SER A 75 27.32 -2.41 2.78
N PRO A 76 28.57 -2.82 2.53
CA PRO A 76 29.48 -3.11 3.64
C PRO A 76 29.60 -1.87 4.53
N PRO A 77 29.80 -2.01 5.85
CA PRO A 77 29.72 -0.94 6.85
C PRO A 77 30.78 0.18 6.72
N ASN A 78 31.46 0.32 5.57
CA ASN A 78 32.64 1.16 5.36
C ASN A 78 32.45 2.28 4.32
N GLN A 79 31.23 2.72 4.01
CA GLN A 79 31.02 3.89 3.15
C GLN A 79 30.14 4.93 3.84
N GLU A 80 30.78 6.01 4.30
CA GLU A 80 30.20 7.17 4.99
C GLU A 80 29.49 8.17 4.05
N GLU A 81 28.94 7.72 2.92
CA GLU A 81 28.07 8.55 2.09
C GLU A 81 26.63 8.06 2.15
N PRO A 82 25.63 8.96 2.34
CA PRO A 82 24.23 8.61 2.31
C PRO A 82 23.88 8.23 0.87
N THR A 83 24.12 6.97 0.54
CA THR A 83 23.95 6.45 -0.80
C THR A 83 22.46 6.45 -1.07
N MET A 84 22.02 7.33 -1.98
CA MET A 84 20.63 7.42 -2.43
C MET A 84 20.04 6.02 -2.66
N PRO A 85 18.75 5.77 -2.31
CA PRO A 85 18.13 4.48 -2.52
C PRO A 85 18.28 4.13 -4.01
N SER A 86 18.99 3.04 -4.30
CA SER A 86 19.27 2.59 -5.67
C SER A 86 18.01 2.14 -6.40
N ASN A 87 16.94 1.87 -5.64
CA ASN A 87 15.62 1.53 -6.14
C ASN A 87 14.88 2.79 -6.65
N LEU A 88 14.68 2.87 -7.97
CA LEU A 88 13.98 3.99 -8.60
C LEU A 88 12.55 4.16 -8.11
N PHE A 89 11.87 3.09 -7.72
CA PHE A 89 10.47 3.17 -7.30
C PHE A 89 10.34 3.89 -5.96
N ILE A 90 11.27 3.62 -5.04
CA ILE A 90 11.38 4.35 -3.75
C ILE A 90 11.72 5.82 -4.02
N ASN A 91 12.62 6.10 -4.98
CA ASN A 91 12.95 7.47 -5.38
C ASN A 91 11.73 8.21 -5.98
N TYR A 92 10.96 7.57 -6.84
CA TYR A 92 9.76 8.17 -7.42
C TYR A 92 8.69 8.40 -6.37
N LEU A 93 8.44 7.42 -5.50
CA LEU A 93 7.45 7.51 -4.42
C LEU A 93 7.77 8.66 -3.45
N SER A 94 9.02 8.77 -3.00
CA SER A 94 9.47 9.82 -2.08
C SER A 94 9.44 11.23 -2.68
N ARG A 95 9.42 11.35 -4.01
CA ARG A 95 9.35 12.63 -4.73
C ARG A 95 7.93 13.08 -5.03
N ILE A 96 6.90 12.27 -4.75
CA ILE A 96 5.50 12.69 -4.89
C ILE A 96 5.20 13.74 -3.82
N HIS A 97 4.79 14.92 -4.23
CA HIS A 97 4.49 16.04 -3.32
C HIS A 97 3.36 16.94 -3.81
N ARG A 98 2.77 16.64 -4.98
CA ARG A 98 1.71 17.45 -5.55
C ARG A 98 0.40 17.11 -4.85
N GLU A 99 -0.37 18.15 -4.55
CA GLU A 99 -1.65 18.02 -3.88
C GLU A 99 -2.65 17.18 -4.71
N GLU A 100 -2.63 17.34 -6.03
CA GLU A 100 -3.42 16.53 -6.97
C GLU A 100 -3.12 15.02 -6.86
N ASP A 101 -1.84 14.65 -6.77
CA ASP A 101 -1.40 13.27 -6.64
C ASP A 101 -1.80 12.69 -5.27
N PHE A 102 -1.66 13.47 -4.21
CA PHE A 102 -2.08 13.07 -2.87
C PHE A 102 -3.60 12.91 -2.76
N SER A 103 -4.38 13.81 -3.35
CA SER A 103 -5.83 13.70 -3.41
C SER A 103 -6.26 12.45 -4.17
N PHE A 104 -5.63 12.16 -5.31
CA PHE A 104 -5.92 10.97 -6.09
C PHE A 104 -5.63 9.67 -5.32
N VAL A 105 -4.45 9.59 -4.69
CA VAL A 105 -4.03 8.42 -3.90
C VAL A 105 -4.93 8.23 -2.68
N LEU A 106 -5.18 9.31 -1.92
CA LEU A 106 -6.04 9.28 -0.74
C LEU A 106 -7.47 8.85 -1.11
N ARG A 107 -8.04 9.42 -2.17
CA ARG A 107 -9.36 9.02 -2.67
C ARG A 107 -9.41 7.55 -3.07
N GLY A 108 -8.34 7.03 -3.67
CA GLY A 108 -8.18 5.62 -3.97
C GLY A 108 -8.23 4.73 -2.73
N PHE A 109 -7.41 5.06 -1.71
CA PHE A 109 -7.40 4.36 -0.43
C PHE A 109 -8.75 4.41 0.28
N THR A 110 -9.32 5.61 0.45
CA THR A 110 -10.61 5.83 1.08
C THR A 110 -11.71 5.01 0.40
N ARG A 111 -11.77 5.01 -0.94
CA ARG A 111 -12.79 4.24 -1.69
C ARG A 111 -12.66 2.74 -1.43
N LEU A 112 -11.45 2.21 -1.49
CA LEU A 112 -11.21 0.77 -1.36
C LEU A 112 -11.39 0.28 0.09
N LEU A 113 -10.91 1.05 1.08
CA LEU A 113 -11.03 0.70 2.49
C LEU A 113 -12.46 0.87 3.02
N ASN A 114 -13.24 1.84 2.50
CA ASN A 114 -14.65 2.01 2.88
C ASN A 114 -15.60 0.97 2.26
N ASN A 115 -15.16 0.18 1.28
CA ASN A 115 -16.02 -0.79 0.61
C ASN A 115 -16.80 -1.75 1.55
N PRO A 116 -16.20 -2.39 2.58
CA PRO A 116 -16.95 -3.19 3.55
C PRO A 116 -17.88 -2.39 4.47
N LEU A 117 -17.65 -1.08 4.61
CA LEU A 117 -18.43 -0.17 5.45
C LEU A 117 -19.63 0.44 4.73
N GLN A 118 -19.73 0.28 3.41
CA GLN A 118 -20.86 0.80 2.63
C GLN A 118 -22.15 0.07 3.01
N GLN A 119 -22.99 0.74 3.79
CA GLN A 119 -24.33 0.28 4.12
C GLN A 119 -25.22 0.36 2.88
N THR A 120 -25.60 -0.79 2.35
CA THR A 120 -26.66 -0.88 1.34
C THR A 120 -27.89 -1.48 2.00
N TYR A 121 -29.08 -0.95 1.69
CA TYR A 121 -30.36 -1.48 2.19
C TYR A 121 -30.62 -2.95 1.79
N LEU A 122 -29.89 -3.43 0.79
CA LEU A 122 -30.04 -4.76 0.20
C LEU A 122 -28.91 -5.68 0.69
N PRO A 123 -29.24 -6.88 1.21
CA PRO A 123 -28.23 -7.83 1.68
C PRO A 123 -27.36 -8.34 0.53
N HIS A 124 -26.05 -8.45 0.77
CA HIS A 124 -25.05 -8.95 -0.19
C HIS A 124 -25.07 -8.23 -1.56
N SER A 125 -25.53 -6.98 -1.57
CA SER A 125 -25.72 -6.20 -2.78
C SER A 125 -24.41 -5.63 -3.35
N THR A 126 -23.37 -5.50 -2.53
CA THR A 126 -22.06 -4.97 -2.91
C THR A 126 -21.00 -6.06 -2.77
N LYS A 127 -20.04 -6.06 -3.71
CA LYS A 127 -18.91 -6.98 -3.66
C LYS A 127 -17.96 -6.53 -2.56
N LYS A 128 -17.57 -7.43 -1.66
CA LYS A 128 -16.51 -7.14 -0.68
C LYS A 128 -15.14 -7.30 -1.35
N VAL A 129 -14.22 -6.40 -1.01
CA VAL A 129 -12.84 -6.40 -1.49
C VAL A 129 -12.00 -7.22 -0.51
N ASN A 130 -11.26 -8.20 -1.02
CA ASN A 130 -10.52 -9.14 -0.17
C ASN A 130 -9.09 -8.68 0.16
N PHE A 131 -8.45 -7.85 -0.66
CA PHE A 131 -7.06 -7.38 -0.50
C PHE A 131 -6.88 -6.18 0.45
N HIS A 132 -7.70 -6.08 1.49
CA HIS A 132 -7.67 -4.95 2.43
C HIS A 132 -6.36 -4.91 3.26
N GLN A 133 -5.77 -6.07 3.54
CA GLN A 133 -4.52 -6.18 4.30
C GLN A 133 -3.33 -5.60 3.51
N GLU A 134 -3.20 -6.00 2.25
CA GLU A 134 -2.18 -5.48 1.33
C GLU A 134 -2.35 -3.97 1.14
N LEU A 135 -3.59 -3.49 1.09
CA LEU A 135 -3.87 -2.07 0.95
C LEU A 135 -3.42 -1.27 2.19
N LEU A 136 -3.59 -1.83 3.39
CA LEU A 136 -3.08 -1.23 4.63
C LEU A 136 -1.55 -1.23 4.68
N VAL A 137 -0.90 -2.32 4.24
CA VAL A 137 0.57 -2.38 4.14
C VAL A 137 1.08 -1.35 3.14
N PHE A 138 0.43 -1.22 1.99
CA PHE A 138 0.79 -0.22 0.99
C PHE A 138 0.56 1.21 1.48
N PHE A 139 -0.56 1.48 2.18
CA PHE A 139 -0.80 2.78 2.82
C PHE A 139 0.30 3.12 3.82
N TRP A 140 0.72 2.15 4.64
CA TRP A 140 1.81 2.33 5.58
C TRP A 140 3.14 2.61 4.88
N LYS A 141 3.51 1.81 3.87
CA LYS A 141 4.72 2.05 3.06
C LYS A 141 4.70 3.41 2.36
N PHE A 142 3.54 3.83 1.86
CA PHE A 142 3.34 5.15 1.27
C PHE A 142 3.59 6.26 2.29
N CYS A 143 3.15 6.09 3.54
CA CYS A 143 3.48 7.02 4.64
C CYS A 143 4.96 6.96 5.04
N ASP A 144 5.59 5.78 5.01
CA ASP A 144 6.95 5.53 5.48
C ASP A 144 8.04 6.06 4.55
N TYR A 145 7.98 5.77 3.25
CA TYR A 145 8.98 6.27 2.28
C TYR A 145 8.90 7.78 2.02
N ASN A 146 7.80 8.40 2.43
CA ASN A 146 7.68 9.84 2.45
C ASN A 146 8.31 10.47 3.71
N LYS A 147 8.95 9.73 4.64
CA LYS A 147 9.51 10.28 5.90
C LYS A 147 10.58 11.38 5.77
N ALA A 148 11.38 11.43 4.69
CA ALA A 148 12.24 12.60 4.42
C ALA A 148 11.42 13.88 4.10
N SER A 149 10.13 13.73 3.81
CA SER A 149 9.04 14.71 3.77
C SER A 149 7.88 14.28 4.69
N GLY A 150 8.19 13.66 5.83
CA GLY A 150 7.23 12.90 6.68
C GLY A 150 6.05 13.71 7.19
N ASP A 151 6.18 15.04 7.16
CA ASP A 151 5.14 15.97 7.55
C ASP A 151 4.38 16.55 6.35
N LYS A 152 4.41 15.93 5.15
CA LYS A 152 3.67 16.44 3.98
C LYS A 152 2.41 15.64 3.69
N PHE A 153 2.51 14.31 3.50
CA PHE A 153 1.33 13.49 3.22
C PHE A 153 0.48 13.25 4.47
N LEU A 154 1.11 12.83 5.58
CA LEU A 154 0.37 12.64 6.84
C LEU A 154 -0.22 13.97 7.32
N PHE A 155 0.53 15.08 7.22
CA PHE A 155 0.01 16.41 7.49
C PHE A 155 -1.10 16.82 6.53
N TYR A 156 -1.00 16.50 5.23
CA TYR A 156 -2.08 16.73 4.27
C TYR A 156 -3.33 15.97 4.68
N VAL A 157 -3.22 14.69 5.05
CA VAL A 157 -4.35 13.88 5.54
C VAL A 157 -4.93 14.45 6.84
N LEU A 158 -4.08 14.86 7.79
CA LEU A 158 -4.50 15.45 9.08
C LEU A 158 -5.09 16.86 8.93
N LYS A 159 -4.63 17.63 7.94
CA LYS A 159 -5.13 18.96 7.61
C LYS A 159 -6.41 18.89 6.78
N SER A 160 -6.57 17.85 5.95
CA SER A 160 -7.79 17.63 5.18
C SER A 160 -8.94 17.25 6.12
N SER A 161 -10.15 17.71 5.80
CA SER A 161 -11.38 17.31 6.50
C SER A 161 -11.66 15.81 6.46
N ASP A 162 -10.98 15.10 5.56
CA ASP A 162 -11.28 13.72 5.16
C ASP A 162 -10.48 12.70 6.00
N VAL A 163 -9.84 13.14 7.08
CA VAL A 163 -9.10 12.28 8.00
C VAL A 163 -9.98 11.16 8.57
N LEU A 164 -11.24 11.46 8.88
CA LEU A 164 -12.19 10.46 9.39
C LEU A 164 -12.56 9.43 8.32
N ASP A 165 -12.61 9.84 7.06
CA ASP A 165 -12.97 8.96 5.94
C ASP A 165 -11.92 7.87 5.70
N ILE A 166 -10.67 8.10 6.11
CA ILE A 166 -9.61 7.10 6.06
C ILE A 166 -9.39 6.40 7.41
N LEU A 167 -9.50 7.12 8.52
CA LEU A 167 -9.25 6.58 9.86
C LEU A 167 -10.34 5.58 10.29
N VAL A 168 -11.61 5.86 9.99
CA VAL A 168 -12.73 4.97 10.36
C VAL A 168 -12.59 3.59 9.71
N PRO A 169 -12.33 3.47 8.39
CA PRO A 169 -12.00 2.17 7.78
C PRO A 169 -10.81 1.47 8.39
N ILE A 170 -9.72 2.19 8.65
CA ILE A 170 -8.52 1.60 9.26
C ILE A 170 -8.86 1.01 10.63
N LEU A 171 -9.56 1.76 11.48
CA LEU A 171 -9.98 1.30 12.80
C LEU A 171 -10.95 0.11 12.72
N TYR A 172 -11.87 0.12 11.75
CA TYR A 172 -12.77 -1.01 11.52
C TYR A 172 -11.98 -2.28 11.20
N HIS A 173 -11.07 -2.24 10.22
CA HIS A 173 -10.24 -3.39 9.83
C HIS A 173 -9.31 -3.85 10.97
N LEU A 174 -8.75 -2.93 11.74
CA LEU A 174 -7.95 -3.26 12.93
C LEU A 174 -8.79 -3.92 14.02
N ASN A 175 -10.03 -3.48 14.22
CA ASN A 175 -10.93 -4.07 15.20
C ASN A 175 -11.42 -5.46 14.76
N ASP A 176 -11.72 -5.64 13.47
CA ASP A 176 -12.09 -6.92 12.87
C ASP A 176 -10.95 -7.94 13.02
N ALA A 177 -9.72 -7.55 12.67
CA ALA A 177 -8.52 -8.39 12.85
C ALA A 177 -8.24 -8.75 14.32
N ARG A 178 -8.69 -7.93 15.28
CA ARG A 178 -8.63 -8.25 16.72
C ARG A 178 -9.72 -9.21 17.15
N ALA A 179 -10.90 -9.15 16.54
CA ALA A 179 -12.02 -10.03 16.83
C ALA A 179 -11.80 -11.45 16.25
N ASP A 180 -11.10 -11.56 15.12
CA ASP A 180 -10.72 -12.82 14.45
C ASP A 180 -9.55 -13.58 15.10
N GLN A 181 -9.28 -13.37 16.40
CA GLN A 181 -8.20 -14.03 17.17
C GLN A 181 -8.38 -15.56 17.40
N CYS A 182 -9.09 -16.28 16.52
CA CYS A 182 -9.01 -17.74 16.40
C CYS A 182 -8.19 -18.22 15.18
N GLU A 183 -7.80 -17.35 14.24
CA GLU A 183 -6.82 -17.67 13.18
C GLU A 183 -5.76 -16.56 13.09
N CYS A 184 -4.65 -16.79 13.78
CA CYS A 184 -3.58 -15.82 14.09
C CYS A 184 -3.05 -14.94 12.93
N PRO A 185 -3.13 -13.61 13.06
CA PRO A 185 -2.17 -12.64 12.48
C PRO A 185 -1.26 -12.03 13.56
N VAL A 186 -1.23 -12.59 14.77
CA VAL A 186 -0.45 -12.06 15.92
C VAL A 186 1.06 -12.26 15.74
N ALA A 187 1.49 -13.16 14.84
CA ALA A 187 2.92 -13.36 14.56
C ALA A 187 3.57 -12.15 13.87
N LEU A 188 2.89 -11.52 12.90
CA LEU A 188 3.42 -10.35 12.19
C LEU A 188 3.44 -9.10 13.08
N LEU A 189 2.43 -8.89 13.92
CA LEU A 189 2.41 -7.74 14.84
C LEU A 189 3.45 -7.85 15.98
N ARG A 190 3.85 -9.07 16.37
CA ARG A 190 4.86 -9.26 17.41
C ARG A 190 6.27 -8.91 16.91
N GLU A 191 6.56 -9.13 15.63
CA GLU A 191 7.79 -8.62 14.99
C GLU A 191 7.76 -7.09 14.84
N TRP A 192 6.58 -6.50 14.62
CA TRP A 192 6.43 -5.06 14.40
C TRP A 192 6.49 -4.18 15.65
N CYS A 193 6.08 -4.69 16.82
CA CYS A 193 6.12 -3.92 18.07
C CYS A 193 7.30 -4.26 18.99
N GLY A 194 8.10 -5.28 18.68
CA GLY A 194 8.98 -5.92 19.65
C GLY A 194 10.35 -6.35 19.13
N GLY A 195 11.01 -5.53 18.31
CA GLY A 195 12.42 -5.73 17.91
C GLY A 195 13.45 -5.15 18.89
N GLY A 196 13.05 -4.83 20.12
CA GLY A 196 13.95 -4.45 21.21
C GLY A 196 14.49 -5.69 21.93
N ASN A 197 15.67 -6.12 21.50
CA ASN A 197 16.71 -6.84 22.27
C ASN A 197 16.24 -7.81 23.38
N CYS A 198 16.27 -9.11 23.10
CA CYS A 198 16.35 -10.15 24.13
C CYS A 198 17.27 -11.29 23.66
N TYR A 199 18.55 -11.17 24.04
CA TYR A 199 19.46 -12.31 24.21
C TYR A 199 19.13 -13.04 25.52
N PRO A 200 19.35 -14.36 25.63
CA PRO A 200 20.06 -14.92 26.78
C PRO A 200 21.58 -14.80 26.60
#